data_AF-A0A9X0SQ92-F1
#
_entry.id   AF-A0A9X0SQ92-F1
#
_cell.length_a   1.000
_cell.length_b   1.000
_cell.length_c   1.000
_cell.angle_alpha   90.00
_cell.angle_beta   90.00
_cell.angle_gamma   90.00
#
_symmetry.space_group_name_H-M   'P 1'
#
loop_
_entity.id
_entity.type
_entity.pdbx_description
1 polymer ?
#
loop_
_entity_poly.entity_id
_entity_poly.type
_entity_poly.pdbx_seq_one_letter_code
_entity_poly.pdbx_strand_id
1 'polypeptide(L)'
;MEYVDFEQLIGDTVKEGDKVWICDYRHNNILESPIRHVPPQEVVIVDNDKLPKNKTVYYSSYHFRPIGKKGKPLSKIIAPYDNTGYRSVTGTSLNVFFTEEECRKCYKEQCEAIKEQIEYEKKRVEKSMNWKMENVNKEILEHC
;
A
#
# COMPACT_ATOMS: atom_id res chain seq x y z
N MET A 1 -15.12 -6.21 -2.53
CA MET A 1 -15.19 -5.07 -1.61
C MET A 1 -14.99 -3.85 -2.46
N GLU A 2 -15.94 -2.91 -2.48
CA GLU A 2 -15.77 -1.69 -3.29
C GLU A 2 -14.74 -0.80 -2.62
N TYR A 3 -13.77 -0.36 -3.41
CA TYR A 3 -12.80 0.64 -3.02
C TYR A 3 -13.52 1.99 -2.83
N VAL A 4 -13.30 2.64 -1.69
CA VAL A 4 -13.82 3.97 -1.44
C VAL A 4 -12.65 4.93 -1.26
N ASP A 5 -12.65 5.99 -2.06
CA ASP A 5 -11.65 7.04 -2.01
C ASP A 5 -11.80 7.86 -0.71
N PHE A 6 -10.69 8.15 -0.02
CA PHE A 6 -10.74 8.86 1.26
C PHE A 6 -11.34 10.27 1.15
N GLU A 7 -11.12 11.00 0.05
CA GLU A 7 -11.71 12.33 -0.13
C GLU A 7 -13.23 12.27 -0.35
N GLN A 8 -13.78 11.10 -0.70
CA GLN A 8 -15.24 10.89 -0.73
C GLN A 8 -15.80 10.54 0.66
N LEU A 9 -14.96 10.05 1.57
CA LEU A 9 -15.36 9.70 2.93
C LEU A 9 -15.30 10.91 3.88
N ILE A 10 -14.30 11.77 3.71
CA ILE A 10 -14.06 12.91 4.60
C ILE A 10 -15.14 13.99 4.42
N GLY A 11 -15.63 14.55 5.53
CA GLY A 11 -16.73 15.52 5.57
C GLY A 11 -18.11 14.89 5.71
N ASP A 12 -18.39 13.84 4.93
CA ASP A 12 -19.71 13.18 4.91
C ASP A 12 -19.81 11.99 5.88
N THR A 13 -18.78 11.14 5.91
CA THR A 13 -18.78 9.89 6.70
C THR A 13 -17.80 9.96 7.87
N VAL A 14 -16.64 10.56 7.66
CA VAL A 14 -15.61 10.77 8.70
C VAL A 14 -15.18 12.23 8.74
N LYS A 15 -14.63 12.68 9.85
CA LYS A 15 -14.11 14.06 10.02
C LYS A 15 -12.80 14.08 10.81
N GLU A 16 -12.20 15.26 10.88
CA GLU A 16 -11.03 15.47 11.73
C GLU A 16 -11.29 15.01 13.17
N GLY A 17 -10.34 14.27 13.75
CA GLY A 17 -10.41 13.75 15.11
C GLY A 17 -11.06 12.36 15.22
N ASP A 18 -11.74 11.88 14.18
CA ASP A 18 -12.28 10.53 14.17
C ASP A 18 -11.18 9.48 14.13
N LYS A 19 -11.48 8.33 14.73
CA LYS A 19 -10.62 7.15 14.71
C LYS A 19 -11.11 6.17 13.66
N VAL A 20 -10.19 5.69 12.85
CA VAL A 20 -10.46 4.72 11.79
C VAL A 20 -9.34 3.69 11.75
N TRP A 21 -9.60 2.56 11.11
CA TRP A 21 -8.61 1.55 10.81
C TRP A 21 -8.15 1.69 9.37
N ILE A 22 -6.84 1.61 9.15
CA ILE A 22 -6.26 1.67 7.81
C ILE A 22 -5.37 0.48 7.53
N CYS A 23 -5.36 0.02 6.29
CA CYS A 23 -4.37 -0.92 5.80
C CYS A 23 -4.15 -0.79 4.30
N ASP A 24 -2.96 -1.19 3.85
CA ASP A 24 -2.64 -1.27 2.43
C ASP A 24 -1.36 -2.07 2.22
N TYR A 25 -1.42 -3.11 1.41
CA TYR A 25 -0.24 -3.81 0.92
C TYR A 25 -0.34 -4.01 -0.59
N ARG A 26 0.47 -3.28 -1.36
CA ARG A 26 0.43 -3.27 -2.82
C ARG A 26 1.83 -3.26 -3.44
N HIS A 27 1.94 -3.98 -4.56
CA HIS A 27 3.09 -3.99 -5.45
C HIS A 27 2.64 -3.60 -6.86
N ASN A 28 3.42 -2.78 -7.56
CA ASN A 28 3.29 -2.62 -9.02
C ASN A 28 4.04 -3.73 -9.77
N ASN A 29 5.20 -4.09 -9.24
CA ASN A 29 6.00 -5.21 -9.68
C ASN A 29 6.35 -6.05 -8.44
N ILE A 30 5.96 -7.33 -8.45
CA ILE A 30 6.15 -8.21 -7.30
C ILE A 30 7.63 -8.57 -7.07
N LEU A 31 8.49 -8.37 -8.07
CA LEU A 31 9.94 -8.53 -7.93
C LEU A 31 10.61 -7.33 -7.25
N GLU A 32 9.87 -6.23 -7.06
CA GLU A 32 10.34 -5.00 -6.42
C GLU A 32 9.73 -4.83 -5.03
N SER A 33 10.23 -3.84 -4.29
CA SER A 33 9.64 -3.44 -3.00
C SER A 33 8.19 -2.98 -3.18
N PRO A 34 7.33 -3.18 -2.17
CA PRO A 34 5.96 -2.70 -2.24
C PRO A 34 5.92 -1.19 -2.45
N ILE A 35 5.03 -0.74 -3.33
CA ILE A 35 4.74 0.69 -3.50
C ILE A 35 4.05 1.25 -2.25
N ARG A 36 3.35 0.39 -1.51
CA ARG A 36 2.70 0.72 -0.26
C ARG A 36 2.67 -0.47 0.68
N HIS A 37 3.05 -0.23 1.92
CA HIS A 37 3.00 -1.21 2.99
C HIS A 37 2.61 -0.54 4.32
N VAL A 38 1.34 -0.65 4.64
CA VAL A 38 0.69 -0.14 5.86
C VAL A 38 -0.06 -1.31 6.48
N PRO A 39 0.50 -1.96 7.51
CA PRO A 39 -0.22 -2.98 8.26
C PRO A 39 -1.48 -2.42 8.92
N PRO A 40 -2.49 -3.27 9.20
CA PRO A 40 -3.71 -2.88 9.92
C PRO A 40 -3.37 -2.14 11.21
N GLN A 41 -3.81 -0.89 11.30
CA GLN A 41 -3.61 -0.09 12.50
C GLN A 41 -4.70 0.97 12.66
N GLU A 42 -5.03 1.26 13.92
CA GLU A 42 -5.90 2.36 14.29
C GLU A 42 -5.15 3.70 14.17
N VAL A 43 -5.78 4.66 13.51
CA VAL A 43 -5.26 6.01 13.29
C VAL A 43 -6.32 7.05 13.63
N VAL A 44 -5.88 8.27 13.91
CA VAL A 44 -6.74 9.45 13.94
C VAL A 44 -6.54 10.28 12.67
N ILE A 45 -7.62 10.91 12.21
CA ILE A 45 -7.62 11.88 11.11
C ILE A 45 -7.19 13.25 11.64
N VAL A 46 -6.22 13.89 10.98
CA VAL A 46 -5.63 15.16 11.43
C VAL A 46 -5.52 16.12 10.26
N ASP A 47 -5.90 17.38 10.48
CA ASP A 47 -5.77 18.44 9.48
C ASP A 47 -4.28 18.72 9.14
N ASN A 48 -4.00 18.98 7.86
CA ASN A 48 -2.65 19.28 7.40
C ASN A 48 -2.08 20.60 7.92
N ASP A 49 -2.89 21.52 8.44
CA ASP A 49 -2.43 22.68 9.20
C ASP A 49 -1.60 22.29 10.44
N LYS A 50 -1.76 21.05 10.93
CA LYS A 50 -1.02 20.48 12.06
C LYS A 50 0.22 19.69 11.62
N LEU A 51 0.59 19.72 10.33
CA LEU A 51 1.84 19.12 9.85
C LEU A 51 3.05 19.91 10.35
N PRO A 52 4.18 19.22 10.60
CA PRO A 52 5.47 19.89 10.72
C PRO A 52 5.77 20.72 9.46
N LYS A 53 6.32 21.93 9.60
CA LYS A 53 6.59 22.86 8.50
C LYS A 53 7.45 22.30 7.36
N ASN A 54 8.21 21.24 7.61
CA ASN A 54 9.07 20.56 6.64
C ASN A 54 8.43 19.32 6.00
N LYS A 55 7.12 19.11 6.21
CA LYS A 55 6.36 17.98 5.67
C LYS A 55 5.23 18.48 4.79
N THR A 56 4.98 17.71 3.75
CA THR A 56 3.88 17.94 2.81
C THR A 56 3.16 16.62 2.61
N VAL A 57 1.85 16.65 2.69
CA VAL A 57 0.97 15.54 2.30
C VAL A 57 0.29 15.98 1.02
N TYR A 58 0.44 15.16 -0.02
CA TYR A 58 -0.14 15.44 -1.34
C TYR A 58 -1.51 14.80 -1.47
N TYR A 59 -2.34 15.39 -2.31
CA TYR A 59 -3.64 14.87 -2.74
C TYR A 59 -4.72 14.77 -1.64
N SER A 60 -4.46 15.27 -0.43
CA SER A 60 -5.45 15.38 0.63
C SER A 60 -5.19 16.58 1.51
N SER A 61 -6.26 17.14 2.09
CA SER A 61 -6.19 18.16 3.14
C SER A 61 -5.94 17.58 4.54
N TYR A 62 -5.93 16.25 4.67
CA TYR A 62 -5.75 15.55 5.93
C TYR A 62 -4.61 14.53 5.85
N HIS A 63 -4.18 14.08 7.02
CA HIS A 63 -3.27 12.97 7.20
C HIS A 63 -3.68 12.08 8.36
N PHE A 64 -3.15 10.87 8.37
CA PHE A 64 -3.37 9.93 9.44
C PHE A 64 -2.20 9.95 10.42
N ARG A 65 -2.53 9.80 11.72
CA ARG A 65 -1.56 9.56 12.78
C ARG A 65 -1.92 8.29 13.55
N PRO A 66 -1.02 7.30 13.65
CA PRO A 66 -1.26 6.10 14.46
C PRO A 66 -1.51 6.45 15.91
N ILE A 67 -2.37 5.67 16.56
CA ILE A 67 -2.69 5.84 17.97
C ILE A 67 -1.70 5.02 18.82
N GLY A 68 -0.99 5.68 19.73
CA GLY A 68 -0.06 5.04 20.65
C GLY A 68 -0.78 4.37 21.82
N LYS A 69 -0.03 3.59 22.62
CA LYS A 69 -0.54 2.83 23.78
C LYS A 69 -1.34 3.64 24.81
N LYS A 70 -1.16 4.96 24.86
CA LYS A 70 -1.87 5.88 25.77
C LYS A 70 -3.09 6.57 25.12
N GLY A 71 -3.54 6.09 23.96
CA GLY A 71 -4.61 6.71 23.18
C GLY A 71 -4.22 8.04 22.51
N LYS A 72 -2.95 8.45 22.59
CA LYS A 72 -2.45 9.70 22.00
C LYS A 72 -1.89 9.45 20.59
N PRO A 73 -2.12 10.37 19.63
CA PRO A 73 -1.54 10.27 18.30
C PRO A 73 -0.02 10.31 18.34
N LEU A 74 0.63 9.44 17.56
CA LEU A 74 2.08 9.43 17.38
C LEU A 74 2.52 10.52 16.39
N SER A 75 3.81 10.86 16.40
CA SER A 75 4.39 11.82 15.44
C SER A 75 4.51 11.29 14.02
N LYS A 76 4.31 9.98 13.82
CA LYS A 76 4.34 9.34 12.51
C LYS A 76 3.18 9.88 11.66
N ILE A 77 3.51 10.34 10.47
CA ILE A 77 2.55 10.81 9.46
C ILE A 77 2.35 9.69 8.45
N ILE A 78 1.10 9.36 8.16
CA ILE A 78 0.72 8.46 7.08
C ILE A 78 -0.16 9.26 6.12
N ALA A 79 0.32 9.48 4.90
CA ALA A 79 -0.44 10.19 3.86
C ALA A 79 -1.63 9.33 3.39
N PRO A 80 -2.81 9.89 3.09
CA PRO A 80 -3.93 9.08 2.61
C PRO A 80 -3.67 8.40 1.28
N TYR A 81 -2.89 9.03 0.39
CA TYR A 81 -2.59 8.51 -0.93
C TYR A 81 -1.18 7.93 -1.02
N ASP A 82 -0.98 7.02 -1.98
CA ASP A 82 0.36 6.60 -2.39
C ASP A 82 1.07 7.68 -3.24
N ASN A 83 2.35 7.44 -3.52
CA ASN A 83 3.20 8.34 -4.30
C ASN A 83 3.16 8.09 -5.81
N THR A 84 2.22 7.29 -6.31
CA THR A 84 2.13 6.96 -7.74
C THR A 84 1.40 8.03 -8.56
N GLY A 85 0.72 8.97 -7.89
CA GLY A 85 0.06 10.10 -8.55
C GLY A 85 1.02 10.99 -9.33
N TYR A 86 0.56 11.52 -10.46
CA TYR A 86 1.32 12.42 -11.33
C TYR A 86 0.44 13.55 -11.85
N ARG A 87 0.88 14.80 -11.61
CA ARG A 87 0.18 16.05 -12.00
C ARG A 87 -1.27 16.06 -11.52
N SER A 88 -2.23 15.95 -12.44
CA SER A 88 -3.67 15.98 -12.19
C SER A 88 -4.25 14.62 -11.84
N VAL A 89 -3.45 13.56 -11.81
CA VAL A 89 -3.88 12.20 -11.47
C VAL A 89 -3.43 11.91 -10.05
N THR A 90 -4.40 11.72 -9.16
CA THR A 90 -4.14 11.32 -7.77
C THR A 90 -3.58 9.91 -7.72
N GLY A 91 -2.78 9.63 -6.68
CA GLY A 91 -2.40 8.25 -6.37
C GLY A 91 -3.60 7.44 -5.91
N THR A 92 -3.39 6.18 -5.54
CA THR A 92 -4.47 5.40 -4.92
C THR A 92 -4.50 5.69 -3.42
N SER A 93 -5.69 6.01 -2.89
CA SER A 93 -5.95 6.09 -1.45
C SER A 93 -5.66 4.77 -0.74
N LEU A 94 -5.24 4.86 0.52
CA LEU A 94 -5.30 3.78 1.49
C LEU A 94 -6.73 3.28 1.66
N ASN A 95 -6.86 2.01 2.05
CA ASN A 95 -8.15 1.47 2.47
C ASN A 95 -8.45 1.93 3.90
N VAL A 96 -9.66 2.45 4.12
CA VAL A 96 -10.15 2.98 5.40
C VAL A 96 -11.36 2.16 5.84
N PHE A 97 -11.39 1.80 7.12
CA PHE A 97 -12.40 0.95 7.73
C PHE A 97 -12.84 1.48 9.09
N PHE A 98 -14.05 1.13 9.50
CA PHE A 98 -14.58 1.50 10.82
C PHE A 98 -14.31 0.45 11.89
N THR A 99 -13.97 -0.78 11.49
CA THR A 99 -13.67 -1.89 12.39
C THR A 99 -12.29 -2.50 12.13
N GLU A 100 -11.70 -3.07 13.17
CA GLU A 100 -10.42 -3.79 13.07
C GLU A 100 -10.58 -5.05 12.21
N GLU A 101 -11.72 -5.74 12.35
CA GLU A 101 -12.03 -6.98 11.66
C GLU A 101 -12.06 -6.79 10.14
N GLU A 102 -12.75 -5.76 9.64
CA GLU A 102 -12.81 -5.46 8.20
C GLU A 102 -11.42 -5.11 7.66
N CYS A 103 -10.67 -4.30 8.41
CA CYS A 103 -9.32 -3.89 8.04
C CYS A 103 -8.37 -5.10 7.93
N ARG A 104 -8.37 -5.98 8.95
CA ARG A 104 -7.55 -7.20 8.94
C ARG A 104 -7.98 -8.17 7.85
N LYS A 105 -9.28 -8.28 7.58
CA LYS A 105 -9.80 -9.12 6.49
C LYS A 105 -9.29 -8.63 5.14
N CYS A 106 -9.41 -7.33 4.85
CA CYS A 106 -8.88 -6.74 3.62
C CYS A 106 -7.37 -6.96 3.49
N TYR A 107 -6.60 -6.70 4.55
CA TYR A 107 -5.15 -6.89 4.51
C TYR A 107 -4.75 -8.35 4.27
N LYS A 108 -5.49 -9.30 4.85
CA LYS A 108 -5.29 -10.73 4.59
C LYS A 108 -5.54 -11.07 3.12
N GLU A 109 -6.63 -10.56 2.54
CA GLU A 109 -6.94 -10.74 1.10
C GLU A 109 -5.81 -10.18 0.22
N GLN A 110 -5.26 -9.01 0.57
CA GLN A 110 -4.09 -8.45 -0.14
C GLN A 110 -2.84 -9.34 -0.02
N CYS A 111 -2.55 -9.87 1.18
CA CYS A 111 -1.43 -10.79 1.39
C CYS A 111 -1.56 -12.07 0.55
N GLU A 112 -2.76 -12.67 0.47
CA GLU A 112 -2.97 -13.88 -0.34
C GLU A 112 -2.83 -13.57 -1.84
N ALA A 113 -3.35 -12.43 -2.32
CA ALA A 113 -3.17 -12.02 -3.71
C ALA A 113 -1.68 -11.79 -4.05
N ILE A 114 -0.91 -11.16 -3.17
CA ILE A 114 0.54 -10.97 -3.32
C ILE A 114 1.25 -12.33 -3.37
N LYS A 115 0.87 -13.27 -2.50
CA LYS A 115 1.44 -14.62 -2.49
C LYS A 115 1.19 -15.36 -3.81
N GLU A 116 -0.01 -15.26 -4.36
CA GLU A 116 -0.34 -15.83 -5.68
C GLU A 116 0.51 -15.21 -6.80
N GLN A 117 0.71 -13.89 -6.78
CA GLN A 117 1.59 -13.21 -7.73
C GLN A 117 3.04 -13.66 -7.63
N ILE A 118 3.56 -13.86 -6.41
CA ILE A 118 4.91 -14.38 -6.18
C ILE A 118 5.05 -15.77 -6.79
N GLU A 119 4.11 -16.68 -6.53
CA GLU A 119 4.14 -18.04 -7.07
C GLU A 119 4.05 -18.07 -8.60
N TYR A 120 3.25 -17.18 -9.19
CA TYR A 120 3.18 -17.00 -10.63
C TYR A 120 4.54 -16.55 -11.21
N GLU A 121 5.12 -15.49 -10.64
CA GLU A 121 6.38 -14.94 -11.13
C GLU A 121 7.57 -15.87 -10.93
N LYS A 122 7.59 -16.63 -9.83
CA LYS A 122 8.59 -17.68 -9.59
C LYS A 122 8.63 -18.69 -10.74
N LYS A 123 7.46 -19.20 -11.15
CA LYS A 123 7.33 -20.12 -12.30
C LYS A 123 7.77 -19.48 -13.61
N ARG A 124 7.41 -18.21 -13.83
CA ARG A 124 7.78 -17.45 -15.03
C ARG A 124 9.29 -17.29 -15.14
N VAL A 125 9.95 -16.89 -14.04
CA VAL A 125 11.41 -16.71 -13.98
C VAL A 125 12.13 -18.04 -14.15
N GLU A 126 11.69 -19.10 -13.47
CA GLU A 126 12.27 -20.44 -13.60
C GLU A 126 12.23 -20.92 -15.06
N LYS A 127 11.08 -20.80 -15.73
CA LYS A 127 10.95 -21.14 -17.15
C LYS A 127 11.92 -20.34 -18.04
N SER A 128 12.07 -19.04 -17.77
CA SER A 128 13.00 -18.17 -18.49
C SER A 128 14.46 -18.60 -18.28
N MET A 129 14.85 -18.98 -17.07
CA MET A 129 16.21 -19.43 -16.75
C MET A 129 16.52 -20.79 -17.37
N ASN A 130 15.57 -21.74 -17.33
CA ASN A 130 15.74 -23.04 -17.96
C ASN A 130 15.98 -22.91 -19.47
N TRP A 131 15.19 -22.06 -20.14
CA TRP A 131 15.39 -21.78 -21.57
C TRP A 131 16.77 -21.17 -21.88
N LYS A 132 17.26 -20.26 -21.04
CA LYS A 132 18.63 -19.70 -21.20
C LYS A 132 19.71 -20.77 -21.02
N MET A 133 19.53 -21.68 -20.05
CA MET A 133 20.47 -22.78 -19.81
C MET A 133 20.53 -23.74 -21.01
N GLU A 134 19.38 -24.08 -21.60
CA GLU A 134 19.32 -24.90 -22.81
C GLU A 134 20.10 -24.29 -23.96
N ASN A 135 19.98 -22.98 -24.18
CA ASN A 135 20.75 -22.29 -25.23
C ASN A 135 22.26 -22.36 -24.95
N VAL A 136 22.71 -22.15 -23.71
CA VAL A 136 24.13 -22.29 -23.36
C VAL A 136 24.63 -23.71 -23.58
N ASN A 137 23.85 -24.72 -23.20
CA ASN A 137 24.20 -26.12 -23.42
C ASN A 137 24.33 -26.44 -24.91
N LYS A 138 23.46 -25.86 -25.75
CA LYS A 138 23.54 -25.99 -27.19
C LYS A 138 24.82 -25.37 -27.75
N GLU A 139 25.18 -24.16 -27.33
CA GLU A 139 26.44 -23.51 -27.72
C GLU A 139 27.66 -24.35 -27.34
N ILE A 140 27.66 -24.95 -26.14
CA ILE A 140 28.74 -25.87 -25.73
C ILE A 140 28.82 -27.07 -26.67
N LEU A 141 27.70 -27.72 -26.99
CA LEU A 141 27.69 -28.89 -27.88
C LEU A 141 28.10 -28.57 -29.33
N GLU A 142 27.80 -27.36 -29.80
CA GLU A 142 28.09 -26.96 -31.18
C GLU A 142 29.52 -26.42 -31.36
N HIS A 143 30.16 -25.91 -30.30
CA HIS A 143 31.40 -25.15 -30.41
C HIS A 143 32.54 -25.55 -29.45
N CYS A 144 32.32 -26.45 -28.49
CA CYS A 144 33.33 -26.95 -27.56
C CYS A 144 33.49 -28.47 -27.67
#